data_AF-A0A814UD30-F1
#
_entry.id   AF-A0A814UD30-F1
#
_cell.length_a   1.000
_cell.length_b   1.000
_cell.length_c   1.000
_cell.angle_alpha   90.00
_cell.angle_beta   90.00
_cell.angle_gamma   90.00
#
_symmetry.space_group_name_H-M   'P 1'
#
loop_
_entity.id
_entity.type
_entity.pdbx_description
1 polymer ?
#
loop_
_entity_poly.entity_id
_entity_poly.type
_entity_poly.pdbx_seq_one_letter_code
_entity_poly.pdbx_strand_id
1 'polypeptide(L)'
;TRVMVVKIAESVFGVTENQNKVKKYTLTSPKGLEVSLIDYGATIQSIRQPDRNNTLVEVTLGYDTLQGYIDDKAYFGCTVGRVTNRIKDAKFELDGVSEIGEDGFPGQVDVTVKYHLDDDNCLTIDYYATTSAPTPINMTNHTYFNFAGHDSGTILNHKIEVNSDRFIAADDEYIPTGSISSVNNTPYDLRKLTLISERVGKVCNGLAIMYIMDGSGRRYFGKVVHPESGRAVSVESSQAGLQLYFSTLLTAVEGRNGAVYDKYQAFCLEAQNYTDSVTSVSQHYTACHRNNINTQVLCSHDLRVAEYAAELYLQGWAPLLIFSGGTGVLTKDWLESEADRFAQIARGKGVPSSAILIENKSTNTGENIVFTQELLIKYKLSPQTFIVIQKPYMERRSYATFKRHWPDRNIIVTSPRLSLEEYPCNEISMENVINFMVGHLQRIKIYPEKGFQIYQEIPVNVWNACKRLIELGFNKHLITN
;
A
#
# COMPACT_ATOMS: atom_id res chain seq x y z
N THR A 1 4.71 40.06 21.46
CA THR A 1 5.19 38.68 21.57
C THR A 1 6.15 38.43 20.41
N ARG A 2 7.44 38.16 20.66
CA ARG A 2 8.37 37.81 19.57
C ARG A 2 7.97 36.43 19.05
N VAL A 3 7.58 36.34 17.78
CA VAL A 3 7.39 35.05 17.10
C VAL A 3 8.76 34.38 17.10
N MET A 4 8.88 33.23 17.76
CA MET A 4 10.12 32.45 17.71
C MET A 4 10.10 31.66 16.40
N VAL A 5 10.99 32.01 15.47
CA VAL A 5 11.04 31.44 14.13
C VAL A 5 12.27 30.53 14.02
N VAL A 6 12.13 29.44 13.26
CA VAL A 6 13.25 28.56 12.89
C VAL A 6 14.30 29.36 12.12
N LYS A 7 15.56 29.24 12.53
CA LYS A 7 16.69 29.91 11.86
C LYS A 7 17.30 28.95 10.83
N ILE A 8 17.69 29.49 9.68
CA ILE A 8 18.36 28.73 8.62
C ILE A 8 19.71 29.41 8.34
N ALA A 9 20.78 28.63 8.36
CA ALA A 9 22.11 29.04 7.94
C ALA A 9 22.57 28.17 6.76
N GLU A 10 23.16 28.80 5.74
CA GLU A 10 23.75 28.12 4.58
C GLU A 10 25.28 28.21 4.66
N SER A 11 25.96 27.12 4.32
CA SER A 11 27.42 27.06 4.20
C SER A 11 27.83 26.08 3.10
N VAL A 12 29.10 26.11 2.68
CA VAL A 12 29.66 25.09 1.79
C VAL A 12 30.16 23.93 2.65
N PHE A 13 29.70 22.71 2.36
CA PHE A 13 30.12 21.49 3.06
C PHE A 13 31.40 20.90 2.45
N GLY A 14 31.50 20.95 1.13
CA GLY A 14 32.62 20.39 0.38
C GLY A 14 32.49 20.67 -1.11
N VAL A 15 33.46 20.17 -1.87
CA VAL A 15 33.50 20.29 -3.32
C VAL A 15 33.74 18.90 -3.89
N THR A 16 32.94 18.49 -4.87
CA THR A 16 33.11 17.22 -5.57
C THR A 16 34.33 17.27 -6.50
N GLU A 17 34.78 16.11 -6.99
CA GLU A 17 35.88 16.04 -7.97
C GLU A 17 35.62 16.90 -9.22
N ASN A 18 34.35 16.96 -9.65
CA ASN A 18 33.88 17.77 -10.78
C ASN A 18 33.70 19.26 -10.44
N GLN A 19 34.26 19.74 -9.32
CA GLN A 19 34.22 21.14 -8.86
C GLN A 19 32.82 21.66 -8.51
N ASN A 20 31.84 20.78 -8.30
CA ASN A 20 30.51 21.19 -7.82
C ASN A 20 30.55 21.40 -6.31
N LYS A 21 30.07 22.56 -5.86
CA LYS A 21 29.95 22.87 -4.42
C LYS A 21 28.74 22.14 -3.85
N VAL A 22 28.96 21.36 -2.80
CA VAL A 22 27.91 20.77 -1.97
C VAL A 22 27.57 21.76 -0.86
N LYS A 23 26.30 22.13 -0.75
CA LYS A 23 25.81 23.06 0.28
C LYS A 23 25.35 22.31 1.52
N LYS A 24 25.50 22.96 2.67
CA LYS A 24 24.94 22.56 3.97
C LYS A 24 23.95 23.61 4.45
N TYR A 25 22.77 23.15 4.85
CA TYR A 25 21.71 23.94 5.45
C TYR A 25 21.52 23.52 6.90
N THR A 26 21.76 24.41 7.85
CA THR A 26 21.50 24.16 9.28
C THR A 26 20.24 24.89 9.72
N LEU A 27 19.24 24.11 10.15
CA LEU A 27 17.98 24.57 10.70
C LEU A 27 18.03 24.47 12.23
N THR A 28 17.70 25.55 12.92
CA THR A 28 17.66 25.58 14.40
C THR A 28 16.27 25.99 14.87
N SER A 29 15.61 25.11 15.61
CA SER A 29 14.31 25.41 16.23
C SER A 29 14.47 26.29 17.47
N PRO A 30 13.42 27.01 17.89
CA PRO A 30 13.42 27.75 19.15
C PRO A 30 13.60 26.88 20.40
N LYS A 31 13.26 25.59 20.32
CA LYS A 31 13.41 24.61 21.41
C LYS A 31 14.79 23.93 21.41
N GLY A 32 15.72 24.39 20.57
CA GLY A 32 17.13 23.97 20.58
C GLY A 32 17.45 22.72 19.77
N LEU A 33 16.52 22.20 18.96
CA LEU A 33 16.85 21.15 18.00
C LEU A 33 17.62 21.76 16.83
N GLU A 34 18.77 21.19 16.50
CA GLU A 34 19.56 21.57 15.32
C GLU A 34 19.55 20.41 14.31
N VAL A 35 19.16 20.69 13.08
CA VAL A 35 19.16 19.73 11.97
C VAL A 35 20.02 20.30 10.86
N SER A 36 21.01 19.54 10.36
CA SER A 36 21.76 19.92 9.18
C SER A 36 21.51 18.98 8.01
N LEU A 37 21.32 19.56 6.84
CA LEU A 37 21.07 18.88 5.58
C LEU A 37 22.20 19.21 4.61
N ILE A 38 22.62 18.26 3.78
CA ILE A 38 23.48 18.53 2.63
C ILE A 38 22.76 18.19 1.33
N ASP A 39 23.01 18.97 0.28
CA ASP A 39 22.35 18.75 -1.03
C ASP A 39 22.90 17.53 -1.79
N TYR A 40 24.01 16.95 -1.33
CA TYR A 40 24.47 15.62 -1.77
C TYR A 40 23.59 14.52 -1.16
N GLY A 41 22.83 13.81 -2.01
CA GLY A 41 21.92 12.74 -1.60
C GLY A 41 20.72 13.21 -0.75
N ALA A 42 20.46 14.52 -0.71
CA ALA A 42 19.49 15.15 0.20
C ALA A 42 19.65 14.58 1.63
N THR A 43 20.89 14.60 2.13
CA THR A 43 21.30 13.82 3.31
C THR A 43 21.08 14.61 4.58
N ILE A 44 20.49 13.98 5.59
CA ILE A 44 20.53 14.47 6.98
C ILE A 44 21.96 14.22 7.49
N GLN A 45 22.75 15.28 7.52
CA GLN A 45 24.16 15.24 7.92
C GLN A 45 24.32 15.21 9.45
N SER A 46 23.40 15.86 10.17
CA SER A 46 23.48 16.02 11.62
C SER A 46 22.10 16.27 12.22
N ILE A 47 21.82 15.66 13.37
CA ILE A 47 20.74 16.07 14.26
C ILE A 47 21.30 16.19 15.66
N ARG A 48 21.30 17.39 16.21
CA ARG A 48 21.67 17.61 17.61
C ARG A 48 20.42 17.92 18.43
N GLN A 49 20.19 17.12 19.46
CA GLN A 49 18.99 17.21 20.30
C GLN A 49 19.35 17.49 21.77
N PRO A 50 18.68 18.45 22.43
CA PRO A 50 18.89 18.71 23.86
C PRO A 50 18.32 17.56 24.71
N ASP A 51 19.00 17.23 25.80
CA ASP A 51 18.44 16.40 26.88
C ASP A 51 17.59 17.23 27.85
N ARG A 52 17.12 16.60 28.94
CA ARG A 52 16.34 17.26 30.00
C ARG A 52 17.08 18.41 30.70
N ASN A 53 18.40 18.45 30.62
CA ASN A 53 19.26 19.49 31.19
C ASN A 53 19.70 20.53 30.14
N ASN A 54 19.11 20.49 28.94
CA ASN A 54 19.47 21.31 27.77
C ASN A 54 20.88 21.04 27.22
N THR A 55 21.46 19.86 27.51
CA THR A 55 22.73 19.44 26.91
C THR A 55 22.49 18.96 25.49
N LEU A 56 23.00 19.73 24.53
CA LEU A 56 22.86 19.48 23.10
C LEU A 56 23.91 18.46 22.62
N VAL A 57 23.45 17.28 22.18
CA VAL A 57 24.32 16.18 21.70
C VAL A 57 23.91 15.76 20.31
N GLU A 58 24.89 15.40 19.48
CA GLU A 58 24.69 14.77 18.19
C GLU A 58 24.14 13.35 18.37
N VAL A 59 22.94 13.10 17.82
CA VAL A 59 22.23 11.83 17.95
C VAL A 59 22.20 11.04 16.65
N THR A 60 22.89 11.48 15.59
CA THR A 60 22.99 10.76 14.32
C THR A 60 24.41 10.35 13.98
N LEU A 61 24.53 9.17 13.38
CA LEU A 61 25.79 8.70 12.82
C LEU A 61 26.01 9.38 11.46
N GLY A 62 27.27 9.58 11.09
CA GLY A 62 27.64 10.17 9.81
C GLY A 62 29.08 10.68 9.82
N TYR A 63 29.39 11.59 8.89
CA TYR A 63 30.74 12.09 8.66
C TYR A 63 30.83 13.61 8.80
N ASP A 64 32.05 14.10 9.07
CA ASP A 64 32.34 15.54 9.12
C ASP A 64 32.71 16.12 7.75
N THR A 65 33.02 15.27 6.77
CA THR A 65 33.52 15.67 5.44
C THR A 65 32.65 15.11 4.32
N LEU A 66 32.63 15.81 3.18
CA LEU A 66 31.99 15.30 1.96
C LEU A 66 32.60 13.97 1.49
N GLN A 67 33.92 13.81 1.61
CA GLN A 67 34.60 12.58 1.21
C GLN A 67 34.08 11.36 1.98
N GLY A 68 33.80 11.51 3.28
CA GLY A 68 33.19 10.44 4.07
C GLY A 68 31.85 9.98 3.52
N TYR A 69 31.01 10.91 3.04
CA TYR A 69 29.73 10.58 2.39
C TYR A 69 29.87 10.03 0.97
N ILE A 70 30.95 10.37 0.25
CA ILE A 70 31.25 9.80 -1.08
C ILE A 70 31.70 8.34 -0.93
N ASP A 71 32.53 8.05 0.07
CA ASP A 71 33.07 6.71 0.32
C ASP A 71 32.12 5.82 1.13
N ASP A 72 30.97 6.37 1.54
CA ASP A 72 30.02 5.72 2.42
C ASP A 72 29.37 4.48 1.77
N LYS A 73 29.42 3.37 2.50
CA LYS A 73 28.75 2.12 2.13
C LYS A 73 27.57 1.78 3.05
N ALA A 74 27.38 2.57 4.10
CA ALA A 74 26.34 2.39 5.11
C ALA A 74 25.09 3.24 4.83
N TYR A 75 25.13 4.17 3.88
CA TYR A 75 24.01 5.05 3.53
C TYR A 75 23.55 5.92 4.70
N PHE A 76 24.48 6.56 5.41
CA PHE A 76 24.18 7.38 6.58
C PHE A 76 23.35 8.61 6.20
N GLY A 77 22.07 8.62 6.60
CA GLY A 77 21.21 9.80 6.58
C GLY A 77 20.70 10.22 5.20
N CYS A 78 21.10 9.53 4.12
CA CYS A 78 20.71 9.91 2.76
C CYS A 78 19.24 9.61 2.48
N THR A 79 18.72 10.26 1.43
CA THR A 79 17.47 9.83 0.80
C THR A 79 17.76 8.62 -0.09
N VAL A 80 17.03 7.52 0.14
CA VAL A 80 17.17 6.28 -0.64
C VAL A 80 16.06 6.22 -1.68
N GLY A 81 16.43 5.90 -2.92
CA GLY A 81 15.55 5.71 -4.07
C GLY A 81 16.35 5.17 -5.26
N ARG A 82 15.77 4.86 -6.42
CA ARG A 82 14.35 4.98 -6.83
C ARG A 82 13.40 4.03 -6.10
N VAL A 83 13.90 2.86 -5.72
CA VAL A 83 13.20 1.86 -4.91
C VAL A 83 14.10 1.50 -3.73
N THR A 84 13.69 1.90 -2.53
CA THR A 84 14.37 1.53 -1.29
C THR A 84 14.18 0.04 -0.95
N ASN A 85 15.14 -0.49 -0.19
CA ASN A 85 15.27 -1.90 0.18
C ASN A 85 15.50 -2.82 -1.03
N ARG A 86 15.34 -4.13 -0.85
CA ARG A 86 15.74 -5.15 -1.82
C ARG A 86 14.64 -5.45 -2.83
N ILE A 87 15.03 -5.68 -4.08
CA ILE A 87 14.23 -6.32 -5.13
C ILE A 87 14.81 -7.71 -5.35
N LYS A 88 13.99 -8.74 -5.22
CA LYS A 88 14.43 -10.13 -5.37
C LYS A 88 14.99 -10.36 -6.78
N ASP A 89 16.12 -11.06 -6.85
CA ASP A 89 16.83 -11.40 -8.09
C ASP A 89 17.20 -10.19 -8.97
N ALA A 90 17.17 -8.97 -8.41
CA ALA A 90 17.33 -7.71 -9.13
C ALA A 90 16.45 -7.61 -10.40
N LYS A 91 15.24 -8.19 -10.35
CA LYS A 91 14.35 -8.29 -11.51
C LYS A 91 12.89 -8.04 -11.12
N PHE A 92 12.16 -7.33 -11.96
CA PHE A 92 10.71 -7.19 -11.90
C PHE A 92 10.12 -7.11 -13.32
N GLU A 93 8.81 -7.29 -13.44
CA GLU A 93 8.07 -7.14 -14.69
C GLU A 93 7.07 -5.99 -14.56
N LEU A 94 6.97 -5.17 -15.60
CA LEU A 94 6.07 -4.02 -15.63
C LEU A 94 5.45 -3.90 -17.03
N ASP A 95 4.20 -4.37 -17.17
CA ASP A 95 3.29 -4.16 -18.31
C ASP A 95 3.93 -4.08 -19.72
N GLY A 96 4.84 -5.00 -20.05
CA GLY A 96 5.49 -5.04 -21.37
C GLY A 96 6.38 -3.84 -21.70
N VAL A 97 6.73 -3.02 -20.71
CA VAL A 97 7.63 -1.87 -20.86
C VAL A 97 9.04 -2.37 -21.16
N SER A 98 9.60 -1.94 -22.29
CA SER A 98 10.94 -2.33 -22.77
C SER A 98 12.00 -1.23 -22.63
N GLU A 99 11.60 -0.03 -22.19
CA GLU A 99 12.53 1.07 -21.96
C GLU A 99 13.33 0.85 -20.69
N ILE A 100 14.65 0.80 -20.82
CA ILE A 100 15.59 0.69 -19.71
C ILE A 100 16.21 2.07 -19.51
N GLY A 101 15.93 2.69 -18.35
CA GLY A 101 16.50 3.97 -17.94
C GLY A 101 17.61 3.82 -16.91
N GLU A 102 17.78 4.84 -16.07
CA GLU A 102 18.74 4.88 -14.96
C GLU A 102 18.60 3.66 -14.04
N ASP A 103 19.73 3.02 -13.74
CA ASP A 103 19.85 1.81 -12.91
C ASP A 103 18.89 0.66 -13.30
N GLY A 104 18.50 0.61 -14.58
CA GLY A 104 17.62 -0.43 -15.10
C GLY A 104 16.12 -0.14 -14.95
N PHE A 105 15.74 1.00 -14.36
CA PHE A 105 14.33 1.35 -14.16
C PHE A 105 13.77 2.13 -15.36
N PRO A 106 12.52 1.85 -15.79
CA PRO A 106 11.89 2.55 -16.91
C PRO A 106 11.58 4.02 -16.57
N GLY A 107 11.63 4.88 -17.59
CA GLY A 107 11.26 6.29 -17.46
C GLY A 107 12.25 7.16 -16.66
N GLN A 108 12.34 8.43 -17.04
CA GLN A 108 12.89 9.49 -16.20
C GLN A 108 11.97 9.77 -15.02
N VAL A 109 12.57 10.02 -13.85
CA VAL A 109 11.88 10.41 -12.62
C VAL A 109 12.44 11.74 -12.14
N ASP A 110 11.58 12.75 -12.01
CA ASP A 110 11.94 14.02 -11.39
C ASP A 110 11.45 14.02 -9.94
N VAL A 111 12.39 14.09 -9.00
CA VAL A 111 12.10 14.02 -7.55
C VAL A 111 12.31 15.38 -6.89
N THR A 112 11.41 15.73 -5.97
CA THR A 112 11.60 16.83 -5.03
C THR A 112 11.45 16.31 -3.60
N VAL A 113 12.49 16.49 -2.79
CA VAL A 113 12.45 16.22 -1.34
C VAL A 113 12.39 17.54 -0.60
N LYS A 114 11.40 17.72 0.28
CA LYS A 114 11.24 18.92 1.11
C LYS A 114 11.45 18.58 2.56
N TYR A 115 12.35 19.31 3.22
CA TYR A 115 12.55 19.26 4.66
C TYR A 115 11.94 20.51 5.30
N HIS A 116 11.15 20.31 6.34
CA HIS A 116 10.57 21.39 7.14
C HIS A 116 10.77 21.07 8.61
N LEU A 117 11.54 21.91 9.31
CA LEU A 117 11.60 21.93 10.77
C LEU A 117 10.67 23.02 11.28
N ASP A 118 9.78 22.68 12.22
CA ASP A 118 8.90 23.64 12.89
C ASP A 118 9.40 24.07 14.29
N ASP A 119 8.63 24.91 14.97
CA ASP A 119 8.93 25.40 16.32
C ASP A 119 8.66 24.38 17.43
N ASP A 120 8.00 23.26 17.10
CA ASP A 120 7.69 22.16 18.01
C ASP A 120 8.70 21.00 17.93
N ASN A 121 9.83 21.18 17.23
CA ASN A 121 10.85 20.15 16.97
C ASN A 121 10.36 19.00 16.05
N CYS A 122 9.34 19.24 15.22
CA CYS A 122 8.93 18.30 14.20
C CYS A 122 9.75 18.54 12.92
N LEU A 123 10.54 17.54 12.53
CA LEU A 123 11.13 17.49 11.19
C LEU A 123 10.20 16.70 10.27
N THR A 124 9.58 17.38 9.31
CA THR A 124 8.77 16.76 8.25
C THR A 124 9.61 16.59 6.98
N ILE A 125 9.52 15.43 6.35
CA ILE A 125 10.15 15.10 5.06
C ILE A 125 9.04 14.72 4.08
N ASP A 126 8.83 15.53 3.04
CA ASP A 126 7.88 15.25 1.97
C ASP A 126 8.62 14.85 0.69
N TYR A 127 8.17 13.77 0.05
CA TYR A 127 8.69 13.29 -1.21
C TYR A 127 7.66 13.47 -2.32
N TYR A 128 8.06 14.10 -3.41
CA TYR A 128 7.26 14.28 -4.62
C TYR A 128 8.03 13.69 -5.80
N ALA A 129 7.35 12.96 -6.67
CA ALA A 129 7.95 12.40 -7.87
C ALA A 129 6.99 12.52 -9.06
N THR A 130 7.51 12.89 -10.22
CA THR A 130 6.83 12.79 -11.52
C THR A 130 7.63 11.86 -12.42
N THR A 131 6.93 11.11 -13.27
CA THR A 131 7.54 10.07 -14.10
C THR A 131 7.11 10.23 -15.55
N SER A 132 8.02 9.93 -16.48
CA SER A 132 7.73 9.98 -17.94
C SER A 132 7.14 8.67 -18.48
N ALA A 133 7.29 7.57 -17.75
CA ALA A 133 6.72 6.25 -18.04
C ALA A 133 6.36 5.55 -16.72
N PRO A 134 5.48 4.54 -16.74
CA PRO A 134 5.23 3.69 -15.57
C PRO A 134 6.56 3.16 -15.00
N THR A 135 6.78 3.38 -13.71
CA THR A 135 7.96 2.90 -12.97
C THR A 135 7.62 2.75 -11.49
N PRO A 136 8.23 1.80 -10.77
CA PRO A 136 8.11 1.76 -9.33
C PRO A 136 8.84 2.95 -8.69
N ILE A 137 8.27 3.46 -7.59
CA ILE A 137 8.86 4.49 -6.72
C ILE A 137 8.65 4.05 -5.27
N ASN A 138 9.73 3.98 -4.50
CA ASN A 138 9.70 3.78 -3.07
C ASN A 138 10.87 4.54 -2.46
N MET A 139 10.60 5.59 -1.68
CA MET A 139 11.62 6.46 -1.12
C MET A 139 11.53 6.52 0.39
N THR A 140 12.69 6.65 1.04
CA THR A 140 12.79 6.81 2.49
C THR A 140 14.04 7.62 2.85
N ASN A 141 14.22 7.88 4.15
CA ASN A 141 15.46 8.45 4.67
C ASN A 141 16.13 7.44 5.61
N HIS A 142 17.44 7.23 5.41
CA HIS A 142 18.20 6.17 6.07
C HIS A 142 19.06 6.71 7.22
N THR A 143 18.48 7.54 8.08
CA THR A 143 19.17 8.09 9.25
C THR A 143 19.38 7.02 10.32
N TYR A 144 20.61 6.94 10.82
CA TYR A 144 21.01 6.11 11.95
C TYR A 144 21.04 6.94 13.22
N PHE A 145 20.24 6.55 14.21
CA PHE A 145 20.10 7.27 15.47
C PHE A 145 20.77 6.55 16.64
N ASN A 146 21.38 7.35 17.52
CA ASN A 146 21.69 6.99 18.89
C ASN A 146 21.41 8.17 19.83
N PHE A 147 20.28 8.11 20.54
CA PHE A 147 19.85 9.17 21.46
C PHE A 147 20.68 9.31 22.76
N ALA A 148 21.61 8.39 23.05
CA ALA A 148 22.62 8.62 24.08
C ALA A 148 23.71 9.59 23.57
N GLY A 149 24.02 9.48 22.28
CA GLY A 149 25.03 10.22 21.53
C GLY A 149 25.62 9.29 20.48
N HIS A 150 26.05 9.81 19.32
CA HIS A 150 26.52 8.97 18.22
C HIS A 150 27.72 8.07 18.58
N ASP A 151 28.53 8.48 19.56
CA ASP A 151 29.74 7.80 20.05
C ASP A 151 29.54 7.15 21.44
N SER A 152 28.30 7.06 21.92
CA SER A 152 27.98 6.61 23.29
C SER A 152 27.83 5.08 23.42
N GLY A 153 28.29 4.32 22.43
CA GLY A 153 28.21 2.86 22.42
C GLY A 153 26.86 2.33 21.93
N THR A 154 26.39 1.22 22.50
CA THR A 154 25.24 0.47 21.95
C THR A 154 23.88 1.08 22.28
N ILE A 155 22.88 0.87 21.43
CA ILE A 155 21.48 1.26 21.66
C ILE A 155 20.70 0.32 22.59
N LEU A 156 21.36 -0.62 23.25
CA LEU A 156 20.71 -1.69 24.03
C LEU A 156 19.92 -1.17 25.23
N ASN A 157 20.24 0.05 25.72
CA ASN A 157 19.52 0.72 26.80
C ASN A 157 18.36 1.62 26.31
N HIS A 158 18.16 1.77 25.00
CA HIS A 158 16.98 2.45 24.45
C HIS A 158 15.74 1.60 24.60
N LYS A 159 14.58 2.26 24.67
CA LYS A 159 13.27 1.63 24.63
C LYS A 159 12.55 1.97 23.34
N ILE A 160 11.95 0.97 22.71
CA ILE A 160 11.24 1.08 21.45
C ILE A 160 9.78 0.65 21.58
N GLU A 161 8.91 1.35 20.87
CA GLU A 161 7.51 1.01 20.67
C GLU A 161 7.20 1.09 19.17
N VAL A 162 6.55 0.06 18.62
CA VAL A 162 6.06 0.03 17.23
C VAL A 162 4.58 -0.30 17.24
N ASN A 163 3.78 0.59 16.66
CA ASN A 163 2.33 0.48 16.60
C ASN A 163 1.88 -0.43 15.44
N SER A 164 2.22 -1.71 15.54
CA SER A 164 1.89 -2.71 14.53
C SER A 164 1.65 -4.08 15.17
N ASP A 165 0.70 -4.83 14.61
CA ASP A 165 0.39 -6.20 15.01
C ASP A 165 1.01 -7.25 14.06
N ARG A 166 1.70 -6.81 12.99
CA ARG A 166 2.19 -7.65 11.90
C ARG A 166 3.54 -7.19 11.34
N PHE A 167 4.32 -8.15 10.88
CA PHE A 167 5.59 -7.90 10.20
C PHE A 167 5.77 -8.86 9.01
N ILE A 168 6.64 -8.50 8.08
CA ILE A 168 7.05 -9.37 6.97
C ILE A 168 8.28 -10.14 7.43
N ALA A 169 8.19 -11.46 7.51
CA ALA A 169 9.32 -12.30 7.87
C ALA A 169 10.43 -12.20 6.81
N ALA A 170 11.68 -12.26 7.26
CA ALA A 170 12.87 -12.32 6.40
C ALA A 170 13.66 -13.59 6.72
N ASP A 171 14.42 -14.07 5.74
CA ASP A 171 15.41 -15.13 5.93
C ASP A 171 16.73 -14.58 6.51
N ASP A 172 17.69 -15.49 6.70
CA ASP A 172 19.01 -15.15 7.27
C ASP A 172 19.87 -14.28 6.32
N GLU A 173 19.47 -14.10 5.06
CA GLU A 173 20.09 -13.20 4.08
C GLU A 173 19.41 -11.83 4.02
N TYR A 174 18.50 -11.54 4.97
CA TYR A 174 17.72 -10.30 5.03
C TYR A 174 16.74 -10.14 3.86
N ILE A 175 16.42 -11.23 3.15
CA ILE A 175 15.45 -11.23 2.06
C ILE A 175 14.06 -11.50 2.65
N PRO A 176 13.05 -10.66 2.38
CA PRO A 176 11.70 -10.95 2.82
C PRO A 176 11.19 -12.25 2.19
N THR A 177 10.65 -13.13 3.01
CA THR A 177 10.03 -14.38 2.54
C THR A 177 8.64 -14.15 1.94
N GLY A 178 8.10 -12.93 2.06
CA GLY A 178 6.72 -12.59 1.73
C GLY A 178 5.70 -13.03 2.78
N SER A 179 6.12 -13.77 3.81
CA SER A 179 5.22 -14.29 4.84
C SER A 179 4.89 -13.21 5.87
N ILE A 180 3.64 -12.80 5.90
CA ILE A 180 3.12 -11.92 6.96
C ILE A 180 2.94 -12.74 8.22
N SER A 181 3.54 -12.27 9.30
CA SER A 181 3.48 -12.92 10.61
C SER A 181 2.87 -11.97 11.63
N SER A 182 2.07 -12.50 12.54
CA SER A 182 1.59 -11.74 13.69
C SER A 182 2.73 -11.53 14.69
N VAL A 183 2.77 -10.36 15.32
CA VAL A 183 3.70 -10.11 16.43
C VAL A 183 3.29 -10.84 17.72
N ASN A 184 2.03 -11.26 17.85
CA ASN A 184 1.48 -11.83 19.07
C ASN A 184 2.30 -13.02 19.58
N ASN A 185 2.71 -12.98 20.86
CA ASN A 185 3.54 -14.00 21.50
C ASN A 185 4.90 -14.25 20.81
N THR A 186 5.43 -13.24 20.11
CA THR A 186 6.76 -13.31 19.48
C THR A 186 7.70 -12.24 20.05
N PRO A 187 9.03 -12.41 19.90
CA PRO A 187 10.00 -11.34 20.19
C PRO A 187 9.81 -10.08 19.34
N TYR A 188 9.04 -10.14 18.25
CA TYR A 188 8.70 -8.98 17.42
C TYR A 188 7.55 -8.14 18.00
N ASP A 189 6.94 -8.54 19.12
CA ASP A 189 5.96 -7.71 19.82
C ASP A 189 6.63 -6.52 20.52
N LEU A 190 6.56 -5.39 19.84
CA LEU A 190 7.04 -4.08 20.28
C LEU A 190 5.87 -3.10 20.49
N ARG A 191 4.61 -3.57 20.58
CA ARG A 191 3.45 -2.68 20.77
C ARG A 191 3.46 -1.95 22.11
N LYS A 192 4.26 -2.44 23.06
CA LYS A 192 4.57 -1.79 24.33
C LYS A 192 6.01 -1.30 24.30
N LEU A 193 6.25 -0.17 24.94
CA LEU A 193 7.58 0.39 25.13
C LEU A 193 8.51 -0.63 25.81
N THR A 194 9.43 -1.20 25.03
CA THR A 194 10.25 -2.37 25.36
C THR A 194 11.74 -2.03 25.28
N LEU A 195 12.54 -2.51 26.22
CA LEU A 195 14.00 -2.32 26.17
C LEU A 195 14.62 -3.13 25.02
N ILE A 196 15.47 -2.51 24.20
CA ILE A 196 16.05 -3.16 23.02
C ILE A 196 16.84 -4.43 23.41
N SER A 197 17.57 -4.40 24.53
CA SER A 197 18.33 -5.55 25.04
C SER A 197 17.46 -6.78 25.35
N GLU A 198 16.16 -6.63 25.59
CA GLU A 198 15.27 -7.78 25.83
C GLU A 198 14.94 -8.57 24.56
N ARG A 199 15.16 -7.96 23.39
CA ARG A 199 14.81 -8.51 22.07
C ARG A 199 16.02 -8.92 21.25
N VAL A 200 17.12 -8.17 21.32
CA VAL A 200 18.36 -8.52 20.64
C VAL A 200 18.78 -9.95 21.01
N GLY A 201 19.12 -10.76 20.00
CA GLY A 201 19.46 -12.19 20.15
C GLY A 201 18.25 -13.14 20.18
N LYS A 202 17.01 -12.64 20.27
CA LYS A 202 15.77 -13.45 20.15
C LYS A 202 15.04 -13.26 18.82
N VAL A 203 15.51 -12.30 18.02
CA VAL A 203 14.96 -11.94 16.71
C VAL A 203 15.98 -12.28 15.64
N CYS A 204 15.51 -12.71 14.48
CA CYS A 204 16.37 -12.95 13.32
C CYS A 204 17.10 -11.65 12.94
N ASN A 205 18.35 -11.78 12.50
CA ASN A 205 19.16 -10.67 12.00
C ASN A 205 19.35 -9.48 12.95
N GLY A 206 19.18 -9.69 14.26
CA GLY A 206 19.30 -8.67 15.30
C GLY A 206 18.32 -7.49 15.13
N LEU A 207 17.15 -7.77 14.55
CA LEU A 207 16.09 -6.86 14.14
C LEU A 207 16.47 -5.99 12.93
N ALA A 208 16.30 -6.61 11.77
CA ALA A 208 16.28 -5.97 10.46
C ALA A 208 14.99 -6.43 9.75
N ILE A 209 13.85 -5.81 10.10
CA ILE A 209 12.52 -6.33 9.74
C ILE A 209 11.56 -5.22 9.33
N MET A 210 10.64 -5.55 8.42
CA MET A 210 9.57 -4.66 7.97
C MET A 210 8.32 -4.88 8.80
N TYR A 211 7.88 -3.87 9.53
CA TYR A 211 6.56 -3.84 10.17
C TYR A 211 5.50 -3.33 9.20
N ILE A 212 4.31 -3.94 9.24
CA ILE A 212 3.15 -3.53 8.46
C ILE A 212 2.38 -2.48 9.25
N MET A 213 2.18 -1.31 8.66
CA MET A 213 1.52 -0.20 9.33
C MET A 213 0.08 -0.10 8.83
N ASP A 214 -0.89 -0.52 9.62
CA ASP A 214 -2.29 -0.50 9.21
C ASP A 214 -2.85 0.93 9.14
N GLY A 215 -3.78 1.14 8.21
CA GLY A 215 -4.46 2.42 8.00
C GLY A 215 -3.92 3.21 6.81
N SER A 216 -4.46 4.42 6.63
CA SER A 216 -4.15 5.30 5.50
C SER A 216 -3.88 6.73 5.97
N GLY A 217 -3.12 7.49 5.19
CA GLY A 217 -2.73 8.86 5.56
C GLY A 217 -1.68 8.88 6.67
N ARG A 218 -1.29 10.10 7.06
CA ARG A 218 -0.29 10.33 8.11
C ARG A 218 -0.80 9.79 9.44
N ARG A 219 -0.04 8.89 10.06
CA ARG A 219 -0.40 8.23 11.33
C ARG A 219 0.83 7.84 12.13
N TYR A 220 0.65 7.66 13.43
CA TYR A 220 1.70 7.28 14.37
C TYR A 220 2.19 5.85 14.14
N PHE A 221 3.49 5.70 13.94
CA PHE A 221 4.14 4.41 13.72
C PHE A 221 4.83 3.87 14.96
N GLY A 222 5.32 4.74 15.84
CA GLY A 222 6.09 4.31 16.99
C GLY A 222 7.02 5.39 17.50
N LYS A 223 7.79 5.03 18.52
CA LYS A 223 8.79 5.92 19.14
C LYS A 223 9.96 5.13 19.68
N VAL A 224 11.10 5.80 19.78
CA VAL A 224 12.27 5.33 20.51
C VAL A 224 12.71 6.38 21.51
N VAL A 225 13.04 5.94 22.73
CA VAL A 225 13.41 6.80 23.86
C VAL A 225 14.71 6.28 24.46
N HIS A 226 15.67 7.16 24.74
CA HIS A 226 16.80 6.88 25.61
C HIS A 226 16.47 7.32 27.06
N PRO A 227 16.19 6.39 27.99
CA PRO A 227 15.63 6.73 29.31
C PRO A 227 16.47 7.72 30.13
N GLU A 228 17.80 7.58 30.09
CA GLU A 228 18.74 8.36 30.90
C GLU A 228 18.78 9.82 30.46
N SER A 229 18.97 10.07 29.16
CA SER A 229 18.95 11.43 28.61
C SER A 229 17.54 12.03 28.52
N GLY A 230 16.51 11.19 28.38
CA GLY A 230 15.16 11.61 28.04
C GLY A 230 14.95 12.03 26.59
N ARG A 231 15.99 11.98 25.73
CA ARG A 231 15.86 12.21 24.29
C ARG A 231 15.03 11.10 23.65
N ALA A 232 14.27 11.49 22.63
CA ALA A 232 13.35 10.60 21.96
C ALA A 232 13.05 11.07 20.53
N VAL A 233 12.56 10.14 19.73
CA VAL A 233 11.91 10.40 18.44
C VAL A 233 10.60 9.63 18.38
N SER A 234 9.58 10.25 17.81
CA SER A 234 8.35 9.60 17.36
C SER A 234 8.26 9.73 15.85
N VAL A 235 7.78 8.68 15.19
CA VAL A 235 7.61 8.66 13.73
C VAL A 235 6.13 8.68 13.41
N GLU A 236 5.75 9.60 12.52
CA GLU A 236 4.47 9.61 11.84
C GLU A 236 4.70 9.57 10.35
N SER A 237 3.92 8.77 9.62
CA SER A 237 4.07 8.69 8.17
C SER A 237 2.78 8.27 7.46
N SER A 238 2.70 8.61 6.18
CA SER A 238 1.66 8.15 5.24
C SER A 238 2.00 6.82 4.56
N GLN A 239 3.22 6.30 4.75
CA GLN A 239 3.72 5.06 4.15
C GLN A 239 2.98 3.81 4.63
N ALA A 240 3.19 2.66 3.99
CA ALA A 240 2.52 1.39 4.32
C ALA A 240 3.31 0.52 5.30
N GLY A 241 4.61 0.75 5.41
CA GLY A 241 5.54 -0.03 6.23
C GLY A 241 6.53 0.84 6.98
N LEU A 242 7.10 0.24 8.03
CA LEU A 242 8.24 0.77 8.77
C LEU A 242 9.33 -0.30 8.80
N GLN A 243 10.43 -0.05 8.11
CA GLN A 243 11.62 -0.89 8.24
C GLN A 243 12.39 -0.45 9.48
N LEU A 244 12.63 -1.42 10.35
CA LEU A 244 13.40 -1.26 11.56
C LEU A 244 14.70 -2.02 11.42
N TYR A 245 15.81 -1.34 11.68
CA TYR A 245 17.15 -1.90 11.52
C TYR A 245 18.06 -1.45 12.66
N PHE A 246 18.71 -2.39 13.37
CA PHE A 246 19.60 -2.11 14.51
C PHE A 246 21.09 -2.19 14.15
N SER A 247 21.50 -1.59 13.02
CA SER A 247 22.91 -1.50 12.60
C SER A 247 23.67 -2.84 12.59
N THR A 248 22.98 -3.95 12.31
CA THR A 248 23.54 -5.30 12.53
C THR A 248 24.67 -5.70 11.58
N LEU A 249 24.90 -4.90 10.54
CA LEU A 249 25.93 -5.09 9.50
C LEU A 249 27.05 -4.05 9.58
N LEU A 250 26.97 -3.06 10.48
CA LEU A 250 28.09 -2.14 10.67
C LEU A 250 29.27 -2.92 11.26
N THR A 251 30.45 -2.72 10.65
CA THR A 251 31.71 -3.37 11.05
C THR A 251 32.83 -2.35 10.99
N ALA A 252 33.13 -1.75 12.16
CA ALA A 252 34.22 -0.78 12.34
C ALA A 252 34.28 0.35 11.29
N VAL A 253 33.15 1.04 11.06
CA VAL A 253 33.08 2.18 10.13
C VAL A 253 33.60 3.45 10.82
N GLU A 254 34.67 4.06 10.31
CA GLU A 254 35.16 5.34 10.83
C GLU A 254 34.17 6.46 10.50
N GLY A 255 33.72 7.19 11.52
CA GLY A 255 32.74 8.26 11.42
C GLY A 255 33.27 9.60 11.90
N ARG A 256 32.34 10.52 12.15
CA ARG A 256 32.65 11.86 12.68
C ARG A 256 33.48 11.82 13.98
N ASN A 257 34.32 12.82 14.15
CA ASN A 257 35.23 12.98 15.28
C ASN A 257 36.13 11.75 15.54
N GLY A 258 36.38 10.93 14.52
CA GLY A 258 37.15 9.69 14.65
C GLY A 258 36.45 8.59 15.43
N ALA A 259 35.13 8.68 15.64
CA ALA A 259 34.35 7.60 16.23
C ALA A 259 34.37 6.37 15.30
N VAL A 260 34.26 5.18 15.88
CA VAL A 260 34.17 3.93 15.12
C VAL A 260 32.80 3.31 15.36
N TYR A 261 32.01 3.23 14.30
CA TYR A 261 30.65 2.70 14.31
C TYR A 261 30.61 1.20 14.08
N ASP A 262 29.92 0.50 14.99
CA ASP A 262 29.86 -0.96 15.01
C ASP A 262 28.43 -1.45 15.26
N LYS A 263 28.27 -2.77 15.25
CA LYS A 263 27.04 -3.50 15.48
C LYS A 263 26.29 -2.99 16.72
N TYR A 264 24.99 -2.73 16.54
CA TYR A 264 24.07 -2.26 17.59
C TYR A 264 24.42 -0.89 18.17
N GLN A 265 25.23 -0.05 17.52
CA GLN A 265 25.47 1.32 17.98
C GLN A 265 24.41 2.32 17.52
N ALA A 266 23.54 1.91 16.60
CA ALA A 266 22.47 2.76 16.09
C ALA A 266 21.26 1.98 15.59
N PHE A 267 20.16 2.69 15.37
CA PHE A 267 18.98 2.17 14.68
C PHE A 267 18.46 3.10 13.59
N CYS A 268 17.77 2.52 12.60
CA CYS A 268 17.04 3.23 11.56
C CYS A 268 15.53 3.01 11.71
N LEU A 269 14.76 4.03 11.33
CA LEU A 269 13.29 4.02 11.29
C LEU A 269 12.84 4.48 9.91
N GLU A 270 12.87 3.58 8.94
CA GLU A 270 12.65 3.90 7.54
C GLU A 270 11.17 3.68 7.19
N ALA A 271 10.40 4.76 7.16
CA ALA A 271 9.02 4.69 6.69
C ALA A 271 9.03 4.56 5.15
N GLN A 272 8.44 3.48 4.63
CA GLN A 272 8.49 3.13 3.20
C GLN A 272 7.34 2.19 2.79
N ASN A 273 7.18 1.93 1.50
CA ASN A 273 6.37 0.82 1.02
C ASN A 273 7.11 -0.52 1.26
N TYR A 274 6.42 -1.65 1.12
CA TYR A 274 7.00 -2.95 1.42
C TYR A 274 8.25 -3.28 0.63
N THR A 275 9.19 -3.95 1.28
CA THR A 275 10.34 -4.54 0.61
C THR A 275 9.87 -5.49 -0.48
N ASP A 276 10.56 -5.47 -1.61
CA ASP A 276 10.24 -6.25 -2.80
C ASP A 276 8.85 -5.93 -3.40
N SER A 277 8.27 -4.75 -3.07
CA SER A 277 6.89 -4.33 -3.47
C SER A 277 6.54 -4.49 -4.95
N VAL A 278 7.55 -4.56 -5.81
CA VAL A 278 7.46 -4.62 -7.27
C VAL A 278 7.27 -6.04 -7.82
N THR A 279 7.53 -7.09 -7.04
CA THR A 279 7.36 -8.49 -7.46
C THR A 279 6.01 -9.06 -6.99
N SER A 280 5.62 -10.21 -7.54
CA SER A 280 4.30 -10.84 -7.34
C SER A 280 3.97 -11.17 -5.87
N VAL A 281 4.98 -11.25 -5.00
CA VAL A 281 4.82 -11.61 -3.58
C VAL A 281 4.23 -10.43 -2.77
N SER A 282 4.34 -9.21 -3.28
CA SER A 282 3.94 -7.97 -2.60
C SER A 282 2.93 -7.10 -3.37
N GLN A 283 2.76 -7.33 -4.68
CA GLN A 283 1.67 -6.72 -5.47
C GLN A 283 0.29 -7.03 -4.85
N HIS A 284 0.19 -8.19 -4.20
CA HIS A 284 -0.92 -8.59 -3.33
C HIS A 284 -1.26 -7.54 -2.25
N TYR A 285 -0.26 -6.80 -1.76
CA TYR A 285 -0.37 -5.96 -0.56
C TYR A 285 -0.31 -4.45 -0.83
N THR A 286 0.36 -4.00 -1.89
CA THR A 286 0.16 -2.63 -2.40
C THR A 286 -1.32 -2.40 -2.75
N ALA A 287 -2.01 -3.47 -3.15
CA ALA A 287 -3.42 -3.44 -3.42
C ALA A 287 -4.30 -3.58 -2.14
N CYS A 288 -3.82 -4.23 -1.07
CA CYS A 288 -4.43 -4.19 0.28
C CYS A 288 -4.39 -2.81 0.97
N HIS A 289 -3.51 -1.88 0.56
CA HIS A 289 -3.47 -0.50 1.07
C HIS A 289 -4.48 0.43 0.38
N ARG A 290 -5.24 -0.09 -0.58
CA ARG A 290 -6.38 0.61 -1.16
C ARG A 290 -7.58 0.46 -0.23
N ASN A 291 -7.55 1.10 0.95
CA ASN A 291 -8.74 1.26 1.81
C ASN A 291 -9.92 1.94 1.07
N ASN A 292 -9.66 2.48 -0.12
CA ASN A 292 -10.63 3.06 -1.02
C ASN A 292 -11.13 2.12 -2.13
N ILE A 293 -10.70 0.87 -2.23
CA ILE A 293 -11.14 -0.08 -3.27
C ILE A 293 -11.77 -1.30 -2.61
N ASN A 294 -13.01 -1.63 -2.99
CA ASN A 294 -13.66 -2.89 -2.59
C ASN A 294 -14.15 -3.65 -3.83
N THR A 295 -14.26 -4.97 -3.71
CA THR A 295 -14.86 -5.79 -4.76
C THR A 295 -16.32 -6.07 -4.40
N GLN A 296 -17.25 -5.70 -5.29
CA GLN A 296 -18.65 -6.09 -5.18
C GLN A 296 -18.97 -7.15 -6.24
N VAL A 297 -19.34 -8.33 -5.77
CA VAL A 297 -19.64 -9.50 -6.61
C VAL A 297 -21.14 -9.66 -6.67
N LEU A 298 -21.70 -9.62 -7.88
CA LEU A 298 -23.13 -9.84 -8.11
C LEU A 298 -23.37 -11.34 -8.33
N CYS A 299 -23.94 -12.01 -7.34
CA CYS A 299 -24.11 -13.45 -7.33
C CYS A 299 -25.19 -13.94 -8.32
N SER A 300 -25.17 -15.25 -8.62
CA SER A 300 -26.10 -15.93 -9.53
C SER A 300 -25.91 -17.45 -9.54
N HIS A 301 -26.62 -18.15 -10.42
CA HIS A 301 -26.31 -19.53 -10.81
C HIS A 301 -24.90 -19.79 -11.38
N ASP A 302 -24.20 -18.80 -11.98
CA ASP A 302 -22.87 -19.01 -12.56
C ASP A 302 -21.74 -18.89 -11.52
N LEU A 303 -21.28 -20.03 -11.02
CA LEU A 303 -20.28 -20.13 -9.95
C LEU A 303 -18.88 -19.66 -10.35
N ARG A 304 -18.56 -19.59 -11.66
CA ARG A 304 -17.24 -19.13 -12.15
C ARG A 304 -16.96 -17.68 -11.77
N VAL A 305 -18.02 -16.89 -11.56
CA VAL A 305 -17.91 -15.52 -11.06
C VAL A 305 -17.35 -15.49 -9.63
N ALA A 306 -17.71 -16.45 -8.78
CA ALA A 306 -17.17 -16.58 -7.43
C ALA A 306 -15.68 -16.96 -7.45
N GLU A 307 -15.33 -17.89 -8.35
CA GLU A 307 -13.95 -18.34 -8.55
C GLU A 307 -13.03 -17.22 -9.01
N TYR A 308 -13.50 -16.42 -9.98
CA TYR A 308 -12.77 -15.27 -10.48
C TYR A 308 -12.67 -14.13 -9.43
N ALA A 309 -13.72 -13.92 -8.63
CA ALA A 309 -13.65 -12.98 -7.51
C ALA A 309 -12.61 -13.38 -6.47
N ALA A 310 -12.54 -14.67 -6.15
CA ALA A 310 -11.53 -15.21 -5.24
C ALA A 310 -10.12 -15.04 -5.84
N GLU A 311 -9.93 -15.29 -7.14
CA GLU A 311 -8.65 -15.05 -7.82
C GLU A 311 -8.23 -13.58 -7.76
N LEU A 312 -9.15 -12.64 -8.02
CA LEU A 312 -8.82 -11.21 -7.92
C LEU A 312 -8.47 -10.79 -6.49
N TYR A 313 -9.16 -11.33 -5.48
CA TYR A 313 -8.77 -11.14 -4.09
C TYR A 313 -7.38 -11.72 -3.80
N LEU A 314 -7.13 -12.95 -4.24
CA LEU A 314 -5.85 -13.66 -4.16
C LEU A 314 -4.81 -13.15 -5.16
N GLN A 315 -5.04 -12.00 -5.78
CA GLN A 315 -4.04 -11.24 -6.52
C GLN A 315 -3.88 -9.84 -5.89
N GLY A 316 -4.59 -9.58 -4.79
CA GLY A 316 -4.57 -8.34 -4.04
C GLY A 316 -5.53 -7.25 -4.51
N TRP A 317 -6.27 -7.41 -5.62
CA TRP A 317 -6.98 -6.31 -6.28
C TRP A 317 -7.91 -5.50 -5.36
N ALA A 318 -8.46 -6.11 -4.32
CA ALA A 318 -9.13 -5.44 -3.23
C ALA A 318 -8.94 -6.20 -1.90
N PRO A 319 -8.90 -5.49 -0.75
CA PRO A 319 -8.80 -6.08 0.58
C PRO A 319 -10.09 -6.77 1.07
N LEU A 320 -11.21 -6.62 0.35
CA LEU A 320 -12.52 -7.13 0.75
C LEU A 320 -13.35 -7.61 -0.45
N LEU A 321 -13.99 -8.77 -0.28
CA LEU A 321 -15.04 -9.27 -1.17
C LEU A 321 -16.41 -9.07 -0.54
N ILE A 322 -17.33 -8.42 -1.26
CA ILE A 322 -18.73 -8.30 -0.89
C ILE A 322 -19.55 -9.14 -1.86
N PHE A 323 -20.05 -10.28 -1.41
CA PHE A 323 -20.97 -11.11 -2.18
C PHE A 323 -22.40 -10.64 -1.95
N SER A 324 -23.08 -10.23 -3.02
CA SER A 324 -24.44 -9.68 -2.98
C SER A 324 -25.35 -10.52 -3.89
N GLY A 325 -26.42 -11.06 -3.31
CA GLY A 325 -27.41 -11.89 -4.01
C GLY A 325 -28.18 -12.83 -3.08
N GLY A 326 -29.51 -12.73 -3.10
CA GLY A 326 -30.41 -13.67 -2.43
C GLY A 326 -30.65 -14.94 -3.23
N THR A 327 -31.87 -15.48 -3.18
CA THR A 327 -32.30 -16.65 -3.97
C THR A 327 -32.89 -16.20 -5.30
N GLY A 328 -32.28 -16.61 -6.41
CA GLY A 328 -32.72 -16.32 -7.77
C GLY A 328 -33.65 -17.39 -8.34
N VAL A 329 -34.26 -17.08 -9.50
CA VAL A 329 -35.17 -18.02 -10.20
C VAL A 329 -34.46 -19.33 -10.59
N LEU A 330 -33.19 -19.23 -10.99
CA LEU A 330 -32.37 -20.36 -11.45
C LEU A 330 -31.64 -21.08 -10.30
N THR A 331 -31.72 -20.53 -9.09
CA THR A 331 -31.04 -21.00 -7.88
C THR A 331 -32.02 -21.32 -6.76
N LYS A 332 -33.33 -21.34 -7.07
CA LYS A 332 -34.42 -21.63 -6.12
C LYS A 332 -34.30 -22.99 -5.43
N ASP A 333 -33.63 -23.95 -6.08
CA ASP A 333 -33.45 -25.32 -5.58
C ASP A 333 -32.17 -25.45 -4.75
N TRP A 334 -31.39 -24.37 -4.57
CA TRP A 334 -30.24 -24.36 -3.68
C TRP A 334 -30.69 -24.26 -2.21
N LEU A 335 -29.95 -24.93 -1.33
CA LEU A 335 -30.22 -24.89 0.12
C LEU A 335 -29.84 -23.53 0.74
N GLU A 336 -28.93 -22.82 0.11
CA GLU A 336 -28.42 -21.52 0.54
C GLU A 336 -28.63 -20.44 -0.53
N SER A 337 -28.47 -19.17 -0.13
CA SER A 337 -28.51 -18.04 -1.07
C SER A 337 -27.33 -18.08 -2.06
N GLU A 338 -27.46 -17.33 -3.16
CA GLU A 338 -26.36 -17.21 -4.11
C GLU A 338 -25.11 -16.59 -3.47
N ALA A 339 -25.26 -15.58 -2.60
CA ALA A 339 -24.14 -14.96 -1.89
C ALA A 339 -23.46 -15.92 -0.89
N ASP A 340 -24.24 -16.75 -0.18
CA ASP A 340 -23.69 -17.73 0.75
C ASP A 340 -22.89 -18.82 0.01
N ARG A 341 -23.42 -19.34 -1.10
CA ARG A 341 -22.72 -20.30 -1.98
C ARG A 341 -21.42 -19.72 -2.53
N PHE A 342 -21.45 -18.48 -3.01
CA PHE A 342 -20.26 -17.80 -3.56
C PHE A 342 -19.18 -17.61 -2.48
N ALA A 343 -19.59 -17.21 -1.28
CA ALA A 343 -18.68 -17.08 -0.14
C ALA A 343 -18.03 -18.41 0.25
N GLN A 344 -18.76 -19.53 0.18
CA GLN A 344 -18.19 -20.87 0.41
C GLN A 344 -17.11 -21.22 -0.63
N ILE A 345 -17.35 -20.93 -1.91
CA ILE A 345 -16.37 -21.16 -2.99
C ILE A 345 -15.11 -20.32 -2.75
N ALA A 346 -15.27 -19.03 -2.44
CA ALA A 346 -14.13 -18.14 -2.19
C ALA A 346 -13.30 -18.61 -0.98
N ARG A 347 -13.95 -19.06 0.10
CA ARG A 347 -13.26 -19.69 1.24
C ARG A 347 -12.52 -20.95 0.83
N GLY A 348 -13.14 -21.80 0.01
CA GLY A 348 -12.52 -23.01 -0.53
C GLY A 348 -11.26 -22.74 -1.36
N LYS A 349 -11.18 -21.58 -2.02
CA LYS A 349 -9.99 -21.13 -2.75
C LYS A 349 -8.95 -20.42 -1.87
N GLY A 350 -9.20 -20.24 -0.57
CA GLY A 350 -8.24 -19.67 0.39
C GLY A 350 -8.51 -18.22 0.81
N VAL A 351 -9.64 -17.62 0.42
CA VAL A 351 -10.03 -16.28 0.91
C VAL A 351 -10.46 -16.39 2.38
N PRO A 352 -9.86 -15.61 3.31
CA PRO A 352 -10.20 -15.67 4.72
C PRO A 352 -11.62 -15.14 4.97
N SER A 353 -12.36 -15.78 5.89
CA SER A 353 -13.72 -15.35 6.24
C SER A 353 -13.80 -13.90 6.74
N SER A 354 -12.73 -13.36 7.33
CA SER A 354 -12.65 -11.97 7.76
C SER A 354 -12.64 -10.97 6.61
N ALA A 355 -12.31 -11.40 5.39
CA ALA A 355 -12.28 -10.57 4.20
C ALA A 355 -13.54 -10.70 3.33
N ILE A 356 -14.57 -11.40 3.81
CA ILE A 356 -15.81 -11.62 3.08
C ILE A 356 -16.97 -11.00 3.84
N LEU A 357 -17.73 -10.13 3.17
CA LEU A 357 -19.06 -9.70 3.60
C LEU A 357 -20.14 -10.31 2.71
N ILE A 358 -21.27 -10.65 3.31
CA ILE A 358 -22.39 -11.32 2.64
C ILE A 358 -23.63 -10.43 2.75
N GLU A 359 -24.24 -10.14 1.61
CA GLU A 359 -25.56 -9.56 1.43
C GLU A 359 -26.42 -10.60 0.71
N ASN A 360 -27.33 -11.28 1.42
CA ASN A 360 -28.06 -12.43 0.91
C ASN A 360 -29.59 -12.22 0.78
N LYS A 361 -30.02 -10.97 0.66
CA LYS A 361 -31.45 -10.60 0.62
C LYS A 361 -31.89 -10.04 -0.72
N SER A 362 -30.98 -9.51 -1.53
CA SER A 362 -31.32 -8.85 -2.78
C SER A 362 -31.96 -9.80 -3.80
N THR A 363 -32.98 -9.30 -4.49
CA THR A 363 -33.71 -10.01 -5.56
C THR A 363 -33.39 -9.45 -6.95
N ASN A 364 -32.76 -8.27 -7.01
CA ASN A 364 -32.43 -7.58 -8.25
C ASN A 364 -31.17 -6.70 -8.10
N THR A 365 -30.61 -6.24 -9.22
CA THR A 365 -29.35 -5.47 -9.24
C THR A 365 -29.43 -4.14 -8.49
N GLY A 366 -30.59 -3.49 -8.41
CA GLY A 366 -30.74 -2.25 -7.64
C GLY A 366 -30.66 -2.52 -6.13
N GLU A 367 -31.36 -3.55 -5.66
CA GLU A 367 -31.31 -4.01 -4.27
C GLU A 367 -29.90 -4.46 -3.87
N ASN A 368 -29.16 -5.15 -4.75
CA ASN A 368 -27.76 -5.51 -4.49
C ASN A 368 -26.94 -4.28 -4.07
N ILE A 369 -27.10 -3.15 -4.76
CA ILE A 369 -26.36 -1.91 -4.49
C ILE A 369 -26.85 -1.25 -3.19
N VAL A 370 -28.17 -1.15 -3.01
CA VAL A 370 -28.77 -0.52 -1.82
C VAL A 370 -28.43 -1.30 -0.55
N PHE A 371 -28.60 -2.62 -0.55
CA PHE A 371 -28.29 -3.45 0.60
C PHE A 371 -26.78 -3.55 0.85
N THR A 372 -25.96 -3.51 -0.20
CA THR A 372 -24.51 -3.36 -0.02
C THR A 372 -24.16 -2.00 0.59
N GLN A 373 -24.86 -0.91 0.25
CA GLN A 373 -24.65 0.38 0.90
C GLN A 373 -24.96 0.34 2.39
N GLU A 374 -26.08 -0.29 2.77
CA GLU A 374 -26.45 -0.49 4.18
C GLU A 374 -25.39 -1.34 4.92
N LEU A 375 -24.90 -2.39 4.26
CA LEU A 375 -23.84 -3.25 4.78
C LEU A 375 -22.54 -2.46 4.99
N LEU A 376 -22.13 -1.63 4.03
CA LEU A 376 -20.95 -0.76 4.17
C LEU A 376 -21.09 0.22 5.34
N ILE A 377 -22.26 0.85 5.51
CA ILE A 377 -22.55 1.73 6.65
C ILE A 377 -22.45 0.97 7.97
N LYS A 378 -23.05 -0.23 8.05
CA LYS A 378 -22.99 -1.09 9.24
C LYS A 378 -21.56 -1.42 9.65
N TYR A 379 -20.68 -1.68 8.69
CA TYR A 379 -19.26 -1.99 8.91
C TYR A 379 -18.35 -0.76 8.93
N LYS A 380 -18.92 0.46 8.87
CA LYS A 380 -18.17 1.74 8.83
C LYS A 380 -17.13 1.82 7.70
N LEU A 381 -17.47 1.26 6.54
CA LEU A 381 -16.65 1.27 5.34
C LEU A 381 -17.16 2.32 4.35
N SER A 382 -16.23 3.08 3.77
CA SER A 382 -16.53 4.12 2.77
C SER A 382 -15.58 4.07 1.56
N PRO A 383 -15.54 2.95 0.81
CA PRO A 383 -14.70 2.83 -0.38
C PRO A 383 -15.11 3.85 -1.45
N GLN A 384 -14.12 4.46 -2.10
CA GLN A 384 -14.34 5.39 -3.22
C GLN A 384 -14.40 4.71 -4.59
N THR A 385 -13.84 3.52 -4.68
CA THR A 385 -13.73 2.74 -5.91
C THR A 385 -14.29 1.34 -5.70
N PHE A 386 -15.00 0.84 -6.70
CA PHE A 386 -15.57 -0.50 -6.71
C PHE A 386 -15.08 -1.27 -7.93
N ILE A 387 -14.60 -2.48 -7.70
CA ILE A 387 -14.45 -3.50 -8.75
C ILE A 387 -15.73 -4.34 -8.70
N VAL A 388 -16.60 -4.15 -9.68
CA VAL A 388 -17.85 -4.87 -9.81
C VAL A 388 -17.62 -6.10 -10.67
N ILE A 389 -17.78 -7.29 -10.09
CA ILE A 389 -17.55 -8.54 -10.79
C ILE A 389 -18.89 -9.13 -11.22
N GLN A 390 -19.00 -9.43 -12.52
CA GLN A 390 -20.21 -10.02 -13.09
C GLN A 390 -19.92 -10.92 -14.31
N LYS A 391 -20.96 -11.52 -14.90
CA LYS A 391 -20.88 -12.22 -16.20
C LYS A 391 -20.55 -11.24 -17.35
N PRO A 392 -19.86 -11.70 -18.42
CA PRO A 392 -19.45 -10.84 -19.53
C PRO A 392 -20.61 -10.04 -20.17
N TYR A 393 -21.74 -10.69 -20.43
CA TYR A 393 -22.90 -10.04 -21.07
C TYR A 393 -23.66 -9.05 -20.16
N MET A 394 -23.26 -8.92 -18.89
CA MET A 394 -23.89 -8.02 -17.93
C MET A 394 -23.04 -6.79 -17.60
N GLU A 395 -21.78 -6.71 -18.04
CA GLU A 395 -20.84 -5.67 -17.59
C GLU A 395 -21.38 -4.25 -17.80
N ARG A 396 -21.81 -3.92 -19.03
CA ARG A 396 -22.36 -2.60 -19.37
C ARG A 396 -23.61 -2.26 -18.54
N ARG A 397 -24.46 -3.26 -18.30
CA ARG A 397 -25.68 -3.08 -17.50
C ARG A 397 -25.33 -2.81 -16.04
N SER A 398 -24.37 -3.55 -15.48
CA SER A 398 -23.88 -3.35 -14.13
C SER A 398 -23.26 -1.97 -13.97
N TYR A 399 -22.37 -1.57 -14.88
CA TYR A 399 -21.78 -0.23 -14.89
C TYR A 399 -22.88 0.86 -14.87
N ALA A 400 -23.87 0.74 -15.76
CA ALA A 400 -24.93 1.71 -15.90
C ALA A 400 -25.83 1.81 -14.65
N THR A 401 -26.13 0.69 -14.00
CA THR A 401 -26.89 0.68 -12.73
C THR A 401 -26.03 1.27 -11.61
N PHE A 402 -24.77 0.84 -11.46
CA PHE A 402 -23.90 1.32 -10.38
C PHE A 402 -23.67 2.83 -10.46
N LYS A 403 -23.37 3.37 -11.64
CA LYS A 403 -23.20 4.83 -11.82
C LYS A 403 -24.48 5.63 -11.56
N ARG A 404 -25.66 5.03 -11.75
CA ARG A 404 -26.93 5.67 -11.40
C ARG A 404 -27.11 5.81 -9.89
N HIS A 405 -26.74 4.78 -9.12
CA HIS A 405 -26.86 4.76 -7.66
C HIS A 405 -25.71 5.47 -6.94
N TRP A 406 -24.49 5.36 -7.46
CA TRP A 406 -23.27 5.92 -6.90
C TRP A 406 -22.53 6.77 -7.94
N PRO A 407 -23.03 7.98 -8.26
CA PRO A 407 -22.44 8.83 -9.30
C PRO A 407 -21.00 9.25 -8.96
N ASP A 408 -20.74 9.51 -7.67
CA ASP A 408 -19.46 10.05 -7.17
C ASP A 408 -18.39 8.98 -6.94
N ARG A 409 -18.74 7.69 -7.05
CA ARG A 409 -17.80 6.58 -6.87
C ARG A 409 -17.16 6.17 -8.19
N ASN A 410 -15.90 5.76 -8.14
CA ASN A 410 -15.23 5.17 -9.29
C ASN A 410 -15.68 3.71 -9.46
N ILE A 411 -16.16 3.34 -10.64
CA ILE A 411 -16.74 2.01 -10.90
C ILE A 411 -15.94 1.36 -12.02
N ILE A 412 -15.29 0.24 -11.70
CA ILE A 412 -14.62 -0.65 -12.64
C ILE A 412 -15.48 -1.91 -12.72
N VAL A 413 -15.72 -2.44 -13.91
CA VAL A 413 -16.48 -3.69 -14.08
C VAL A 413 -15.59 -4.71 -14.78
N THR A 414 -15.65 -5.95 -14.33
CA THR A 414 -14.89 -7.06 -14.91
C THR A 414 -15.66 -8.37 -14.83
N SER A 415 -15.24 -9.35 -15.62
CA SER A 415 -15.82 -10.68 -15.69
C SER A 415 -14.74 -11.74 -15.91
N PRO A 416 -15.03 -13.03 -15.65
CA PRO A 416 -14.19 -14.12 -16.13
C PRO A 416 -13.89 -13.96 -17.64
N ARG A 417 -12.63 -14.16 -18.03
CA ARG A 417 -12.17 -14.03 -19.42
C ARG A 417 -12.54 -15.29 -20.20
N LEU A 418 -13.77 -15.34 -20.68
CA LEU A 418 -14.30 -16.44 -21.49
C LEU A 418 -14.73 -15.90 -22.86
N SER A 419 -14.43 -16.64 -23.92
CA SER A 419 -15.06 -16.43 -25.22
C SER A 419 -16.55 -16.80 -25.19
N LEU A 420 -17.30 -16.41 -26.22
CA LEU A 420 -18.72 -16.75 -26.33
C LEU A 420 -18.91 -18.27 -26.40
N GLU A 421 -18.00 -18.96 -27.07
CA GLU A 421 -18.01 -20.41 -27.28
C GLU A 421 -17.69 -21.19 -26.01
N GLU A 422 -16.90 -20.61 -25.10
CA GLU A 422 -16.54 -21.19 -23.79
C GLU A 422 -17.58 -20.92 -22.70
N TYR A 423 -18.52 -20.00 -22.96
CA TYR A 423 -19.49 -19.61 -21.95
C TYR A 423 -20.49 -20.72 -21.61
N PRO A 424 -21.08 -21.46 -22.58
CA PRO A 424 -21.94 -22.59 -22.28
C PRO A 424 -21.22 -23.66 -21.47
N CYS A 425 -21.92 -24.25 -20.51
CA CYS A 425 -21.45 -25.37 -19.71
C CYS A 425 -22.60 -26.36 -19.46
N ASN A 426 -22.33 -27.41 -18.68
CA ASN A 426 -23.34 -28.42 -18.35
C ASN A 426 -24.58 -27.79 -17.67
N GLU A 427 -24.43 -26.70 -16.93
CA GLU A 427 -25.56 -25.99 -16.30
C GLU A 427 -26.16 -24.86 -17.16
N ILE A 428 -25.42 -24.34 -18.15
CA ILE A 428 -25.81 -23.14 -18.92
C ILE A 428 -25.74 -23.45 -20.41
N SER A 429 -26.90 -23.63 -21.06
CA SER A 429 -26.97 -23.84 -22.50
C SER A 429 -26.72 -22.56 -23.31
N MET A 430 -26.20 -22.70 -24.54
CA MET A 430 -26.04 -21.57 -25.46
C MET A 430 -27.37 -20.83 -25.71
N GLU A 431 -28.49 -21.56 -25.78
CA GLU A 431 -29.81 -20.96 -25.92
C GLU A 431 -30.14 -20.00 -24.76
N ASN A 432 -29.82 -20.39 -23.52
CA ASN A 432 -30.02 -19.55 -22.35
C ASN A 432 -29.12 -18.32 -22.39
N VAL A 433 -27.84 -18.47 -22.78
CA VAL A 433 -26.90 -17.36 -22.94
C VAL A 433 -27.46 -16.30 -23.88
N ILE A 434 -27.94 -16.71 -25.06
CA ILE A 434 -28.51 -15.80 -26.05
C ILE A 434 -29.76 -15.10 -25.49
N ASN A 435 -30.66 -15.85 -24.84
CA ASN A 435 -31.85 -15.25 -24.20
C ASN A 435 -31.47 -14.23 -23.12
N PHE A 436 -30.46 -14.49 -22.29
CA PHE A 436 -29.97 -13.53 -21.28
C PHE A 436 -29.36 -12.29 -21.93
N MET A 437 -28.51 -12.45 -22.95
CA MET A 437 -27.88 -11.35 -23.67
C MET A 437 -28.93 -10.40 -24.27
N VAL A 438 -29.93 -10.97 -24.96
CA VAL A 438 -31.04 -10.22 -25.55
C VAL A 438 -31.83 -9.48 -24.47
N GLY A 439 -32.19 -10.15 -23.38
CA GLY A 439 -32.91 -9.55 -22.26
C GLY A 439 -32.13 -8.43 -21.57
N HIS A 440 -30.82 -8.57 -21.39
CA HIS A 440 -29.98 -7.54 -20.78
C HIS A 440 -29.78 -6.35 -21.72
N LEU A 441 -29.59 -6.57 -23.02
CA LEU A 441 -29.47 -5.50 -24.00
C LEU A 441 -30.75 -4.66 -24.11
N GLN A 442 -31.93 -5.31 -24.04
CA GLN A 442 -33.21 -4.60 -23.97
C GLN A 442 -33.30 -3.73 -22.70
N ARG A 443 -32.81 -4.22 -21.55
CA ARG A 443 -32.76 -3.43 -20.30
C ARG A 443 -31.83 -2.23 -20.42
N ILE A 444 -30.66 -2.36 -21.05
CA ILE A 444 -29.75 -1.23 -21.30
C ILE A 444 -30.45 -0.13 -22.12
N LYS A 445 -31.35 -0.51 -23.04
CA LYS A 445 -32.14 0.44 -23.83
C LYS A 445 -33.26 1.12 -23.02
N ILE A 446 -34.02 0.36 -22.25
CA ILE A 446 -35.29 0.81 -21.63
C ILE A 446 -35.09 1.38 -20.21
N TYR A 447 -34.19 0.82 -19.42
CA TYR A 447 -34.03 1.19 -18.00
C TYR A 447 -33.54 2.62 -17.75
N PRO A 448 -32.74 3.25 -18.64
CA PRO A 448 -32.41 4.67 -18.50
C PRO A 448 -33.64 5.58 -18.51
N GLU A 449 -34.63 5.30 -19.36
CA GLU A 449 -35.88 6.07 -19.45
C GLU A 449 -36.72 5.96 -18.16
N LYS A 450 -36.61 4.81 -17.48
CA LYS A 450 -37.25 4.57 -16.17
C LYS A 450 -36.42 5.05 -14.98
N GLY A 451 -35.24 5.65 -15.22
CA GLY A 451 -34.37 6.17 -14.18
C GLY A 451 -33.60 5.12 -13.38
N PHE A 452 -33.60 3.85 -13.79
CA PHE A 452 -32.89 2.76 -13.10
C PHE A 452 -31.41 2.64 -13.48
N GLN A 453 -31.00 3.28 -14.59
CA GLN A 453 -29.65 3.20 -15.16
C GLN A 453 -29.24 4.55 -15.76
N ILE A 454 -27.95 4.81 -15.89
CA ILE A 454 -27.48 5.86 -16.80
C ILE A 454 -27.58 5.37 -18.25
N TYR A 455 -27.72 6.29 -19.20
CA TYR A 455 -27.71 5.95 -20.63
C TYR A 455 -26.41 5.27 -21.03
N GLN A 456 -26.50 4.29 -21.93
CA GLN A 456 -25.37 3.66 -22.60
C GLN A 456 -25.66 3.62 -24.09
N GLU A 457 -24.70 4.03 -24.90
CA GLU A 457 -24.84 3.95 -26.35
C GLU A 457 -24.89 2.48 -26.80
N ILE A 458 -25.90 2.17 -27.62
CA ILE A 458 -26.05 0.87 -28.27
C ILE A 458 -25.85 1.07 -29.76
N PRO A 459 -24.77 0.52 -30.35
CA PRO A 459 -24.55 0.59 -31.80
C PRO A 459 -25.74 0.03 -32.59
N VAL A 460 -26.07 0.67 -33.71
CA VAL A 460 -27.25 0.32 -34.53
C VAL A 460 -27.18 -1.13 -35.02
N ASN A 461 -26.00 -1.61 -35.42
CA ASN A 461 -25.79 -3.00 -35.83
C ASN A 461 -26.04 -4.00 -34.69
N VAL A 462 -25.64 -3.68 -33.46
CA VAL A 462 -25.87 -4.50 -32.26
C VAL A 462 -27.37 -4.56 -31.92
N TRP A 463 -28.07 -3.42 -31.98
CA TRP A 463 -29.52 -3.40 -31.78
C TRP A 463 -30.28 -4.17 -32.86
N ASN A 464 -29.85 -4.05 -34.12
CA ASN A 464 -30.44 -4.82 -35.22
C ASN A 464 -30.17 -6.33 -35.10
N ALA A 465 -29.02 -6.75 -34.55
CA ALA A 465 -28.76 -8.15 -34.25
C ALA A 465 -29.67 -8.66 -33.12
N CYS A 466 -29.88 -7.86 -32.07
CA CYS A 466 -30.82 -8.16 -30.99
C CYS A 466 -32.24 -8.41 -31.52
N LYS A 467 -32.76 -7.54 -32.39
CA LYS A 467 -34.08 -7.71 -33.02
C LYS A 467 -34.19 -9.01 -33.81
N ARG A 468 -33.16 -9.35 -34.61
CA ARG A 468 -33.12 -10.62 -35.35
C ARG A 468 -33.16 -11.83 -34.42
N LEU A 469 -32.42 -11.81 -33.31
CA LEU A 469 -32.45 -12.89 -32.33
C LEU A 469 -33.83 -13.03 -31.66
N ILE A 470 -34.50 -11.91 -31.39
CA ILE A 470 -35.89 -11.92 -30.86
C ILE A 470 -36.84 -12.55 -31.88
N GLU A 471 -36.75 -12.18 -33.16
CA GLU A 471 -37.54 -12.77 -34.26
C GLU A 471 -37.29 -14.27 -34.43
N LEU A 472 -36.06 -14.72 -34.15
CA LEU A 472 -35.68 -16.14 -34.14
C LEU A 472 -36.13 -16.90 -32.88
N GLY A 473 -36.83 -16.24 -31.94
CA GLY A 473 -37.43 -16.88 -30.76
C GLY A 473 -36.62 -16.77 -29.47
N PHE A 474 -35.50 -16.04 -29.43
CA PHE A 474 -34.72 -15.81 -28.22
C PHE A 474 -35.32 -14.67 -27.36
N ASN A 475 -36.53 -14.89 -26.84
CA ASN A 475 -37.34 -13.85 -26.18
C ASN A 475 -37.72 -14.16 -24.71
N LYS A 476 -37.15 -15.20 -24.09
CA LYS A 476 -37.54 -15.70 -22.76
C LYS A 476 -37.27 -14.74 -21.59
N HIS A 477 -36.36 -13.77 -21.75
CA HIS A 477 -35.97 -12.83 -20.68
C HIS A 477 -36.23 -11.36 -21.02
N LEU A 478 -37.08 -11.08 -22.01
CA LEU A 478 -37.50 -9.72 -22.32
C LEU A 478 -38.30 -9.10 -21.16
N ILE A 479 -38.26 -7.78 -21.05
CA ILE A 479 -39.19 -7.01 -20.24
C ILE A 479 -40.56 -7.13 -20.92
N THR A 480 -41.53 -7.69 -20.20
CA THR A 480 -42.94 -7.59 -20.57
C THR A 480 -43.43 -6.17 -20.24
N ASN A 481 -44.15 -5.56 -21.18
CA ASN A 481 -44.77 -4.24 -20.97
C ASN A 481 -45.75 -4.26 -19.81
#